data_AF-A0A2G2YDC6-F1
#
_entry.id   AF-A0A2G2YDC6-F1
#
_cell.length_a   1.000
_cell.length_b   1.000
_cell.length_c   1.000
_cell.angle_alpha   90.00
_cell.angle_beta   90.00
_cell.angle_gamma   90.00
#
_symmetry.space_group_name_H-M   'P 1'
#
loop_
_entity.id
_entity.type
_entity.pdbx_description
1 polymer ?
#
loop_
_entity_poly.entity_id
_entity_poly.type
_entity_poly.pdbx_seq_one_letter_code
_entity_poly.pdbx_strand_id
1 'polypeptide(L)'
;MNNNTSFTFSKFLSHVLAFLNSIMLLNQMSQVVVIASGYNSCDYVFDSSTSSMQKSECLLEKLKNFVDKDESLSPEESVDGVGFSLLFDSLYMALCCILNHKQLNTQNLW
;
A
#
# COMPACT_ATOMS: atom_id res chain seq x y z
N MET A 1 34.20 -5.42 15.57
CA MET A 1 32.83 -5.56 16.08
C MET A 1 31.88 -5.23 14.95
N ASN A 2 31.08 -6.21 14.50
CA ASN A 2 30.20 -6.08 13.36
C ASN A 2 28.91 -5.37 13.82
N ASN A 3 28.78 -4.08 13.55
CA ASN A 3 27.60 -3.30 13.94
C ASN A 3 26.44 -3.62 12.99
N ASN A 4 25.81 -4.78 13.16
CA ASN A 4 24.52 -5.07 12.56
C ASN A 4 23.49 -4.17 13.24
N THR A 5 23.37 -2.92 12.80
CA THR A 5 22.25 -2.07 13.20
C THR A 5 20.98 -2.66 12.60
N SER A 6 20.25 -3.44 13.40
CA SER A 6 19.00 -4.05 12.99
C SER A 6 18.04 -2.97 12.51
N PHE A 7 17.62 -3.08 11.25
CA PHE A 7 16.65 -2.19 10.66
C PHE A 7 15.26 -2.59 11.15
N THR A 8 14.66 -1.76 12.01
CA THR A 8 13.33 -2.03 12.54
C THR A 8 12.26 -1.66 11.52
N PHE A 9 11.13 -2.37 11.55
CA PHE A 9 9.98 -2.08 10.69
C PHE A 9 9.43 -0.67 10.91
N SER A 10 9.49 -0.15 12.14
CA SER A 10 9.14 1.24 12.43
C SER A 10 10.03 2.22 11.66
N LYS A 11 11.35 1.99 11.63
CA LYS A 11 12.29 2.83 10.88
C LYS A 11 12.08 2.71 9.36
N PHE A 12 11.72 1.52 8.87
CA PHE A 12 11.29 1.31 7.50
C PHE A 12 10.08 2.17 7.14
N LEU A 13 9.00 2.08 7.92
CA LEU A 13 7.79 2.85 7.69
C LEU A 13 8.06 4.35 7.72
N SER A 14 8.87 4.84 8.65
CA SER A 14 9.27 6.25 8.69
C SER A 14 9.95 6.70 7.39
N HIS A 15 10.85 5.87 6.82
CA HIS A 15 11.49 6.18 5.55
C HIS A 15 10.50 6.14 4.37
N VAL A 16 9.58 5.16 4.34
CA VAL A 16 8.54 5.06 3.30
C VAL A 16 7.63 6.30 3.32
N LEU A 17 7.16 6.71 4.49
CA LEU A 17 6.34 7.92 4.63
C LEU A 17 7.06 9.16 4.13
N ALA A 18 8.33 9.34 4.53
CA ALA A 18 9.14 10.47 4.09
C ALA A 18 9.30 10.47 2.56
N PHE A 19 9.48 9.30 1.95
CA PHE A 19 9.56 9.14 0.51
C PHE A 19 8.25 9.47 -0.21
N LEU A 20 7.12 8.92 0.27
CA LEU A 20 5.79 9.20 -0.28
C LEU A 20 5.46 10.70 -0.20
N ASN A 21 5.74 11.32 0.95
CA ASN A 21 5.58 12.77 1.11
C ASN A 21 6.45 13.55 0.12
N SER A 22 7.69 13.13 -0.09
CA SER A 22 8.58 13.78 -1.05
C SER A 22 8.03 13.69 -2.48
N ILE A 23 7.49 12.54 -2.89
CA ILE A 23 6.84 12.39 -4.21
C ILE A 23 5.66 13.35 -4.35
N MET A 24 4.79 13.41 -3.34
CA MET A 24 3.60 14.26 -3.35
C MET A 24 3.95 15.76 -3.30
N LEU A 25 5.12 16.13 -2.78
CA LEU A 25 5.62 17.50 -2.76
C LEU A 25 6.30 17.89 -4.08
N LEU A 26 6.99 16.95 -4.73
CA LEU A 26 7.70 17.20 -6.00
C LEU A 26 6.74 17.54 -7.15
N ASN A 27 5.57 16.91 -7.19
CA ASN A 27 4.57 17.21 -8.21
C ASN A 27 3.15 17.03 -7.63
N GLN A 28 2.37 18.10 -7.60
CA GLN A 28 0.99 18.08 -7.10
C GLN A 28 0.04 17.27 -8.00
N MET A 29 0.44 16.97 -9.23
CA MET A 29 -0.27 16.08 -10.15
C MET A 29 0.14 14.60 -9.99
N SER A 30 1.14 14.29 -9.17
CA SER A 30 1.54 12.90 -8.92
C SER A 30 0.55 12.24 -7.97
N GLN A 31 -0.23 11.30 -8.52
CA GLN A 31 -1.08 10.42 -7.72
C GLN A 31 -0.26 9.24 -7.20
N VAL A 32 -0.36 9.04 -5.88
CA VAL A 32 0.18 7.90 -5.15
C VAL A 32 -0.99 7.03 -4.70
N VAL A 33 -0.88 5.72 -4.96
CA VAL A 33 -1.74 4.68 -4.42
C VAL A 33 -0.85 3.68 -3.68
N VAL A 34 -1.26 3.25 -2.50
CA VAL A 34 -0.54 2.22 -1.72
C VAL A 34 -1.45 1.01 -1.57
N ILE A 35 -0.93 -0.15 -1.95
CA ILE A 35 -1.57 -1.46 -1.81
C ILE A 35 -0.79 -2.23 -0.76
N ALA A 36 -1.48 -2.75 0.24
CA ALA A 36 -0.89 -3.63 1.24
C ALA A 36 -1.20 -5.08 0.87
N SER A 37 -0.17 -5.91 0.89
CA SER A 37 -0.26 -7.35 0.71
C SER A 37 0.16 -8.01 2.03
N GLY A 38 -0.83 -8.60 2.71
CA GLY A 38 -0.68 -9.27 4.00
C GLY A 38 -0.45 -10.77 3.82
N TYR A 39 -0.74 -11.53 4.85
CA TYR A 39 -0.71 -12.99 4.79
C TYR A 39 -2.03 -13.56 4.26
N ASN A 40 -3.15 -12.97 4.66
CA ASN A 40 -4.50 -13.47 4.35
C ASN A 40 -5.28 -12.57 3.39
N SER A 41 -4.86 -11.32 3.22
CA SER A 41 -5.58 -10.31 2.46
C SER A 41 -4.67 -9.35 1.71
N CYS A 42 -5.21 -8.78 0.63
CA CYS A 42 -4.57 -7.72 -0.15
C CYS A 42 -5.60 -6.60 -0.35
N ASP A 43 -5.23 -5.35 -0.04
CA ASP A 43 -6.19 -4.25 -0.05
C ASP A 43 -5.56 -2.88 -0.38
N TYR A 44 -6.39 -1.94 -0.83
CA TYR A 44 -6.00 -0.54 -1.05
C TYR A 44 -5.97 0.20 0.29
N VAL A 45 -4.78 0.55 0.75
CA VAL A 45 -4.61 1.24 2.03
C VAL A 45 -4.46 2.74 1.88
N PHE A 46 -4.18 3.26 0.68
CA PHE A 46 -4.13 4.71 0.45
C PHE A 46 -4.33 5.07 -1.01
N ASP A 47 -5.06 6.16 -1.26
CA ASP A 47 -5.18 6.82 -2.56
C ASP A 47 -5.18 8.34 -2.36
N SER A 48 -4.14 8.99 -2.85
CA SER A 48 -3.97 10.44 -2.78
C SER A 48 -5.02 11.26 -3.54
N SER A 49 -5.77 10.67 -4.48
CA SER A 49 -6.81 11.38 -5.24
C SER A 49 -8.08 11.65 -4.42
N THR A 50 -8.32 10.84 -3.38
CA THR A 50 -9.54 10.91 -2.56
C THR A 50 -9.34 11.63 -1.22
N SER A 51 -8.09 11.82 -0.77
CA SER A 51 -7.80 12.47 0.51
C SER A 51 -7.49 13.96 0.33
N SER A 52 -8.51 14.81 0.50
CA SER A 52 -8.36 16.27 0.37
C SER A 52 -7.56 16.91 1.52
N MET A 53 -7.38 16.24 2.67
CA MET A 53 -6.56 16.75 3.77
C MET A 53 -5.75 15.63 4.46
N GLN A 54 -4.47 15.93 4.71
CA GLN A 54 -3.48 15.17 5.51
C GLN A 54 -2.81 13.96 4.82
N LYS A 55 -1.75 14.34 4.08
CA LYS A 55 -0.86 13.50 3.28
C LYS A 55 -0.01 12.60 4.19
N SER A 56 0.01 11.30 3.91
CA SER A 56 0.75 10.22 4.60
C SER A 56 0.41 9.89 6.06
N GLU A 57 -0.04 10.82 6.90
CA GLU A 57 -0.32 10.50 8.32
C GLU A 57 -1.49 9.53 8.46
N CYS A 58 -2.52 9.68 7.61
CA CYS A 58 -3.63 8.73 7.51
C CYS A 58 -3.20 7.35 6.99
N LEU A 59 -2.06 7.24 6.28
CA LEU A 59 -1.55 5.95 5.82
C LEU A 59 -1.20 5.04 7.00
N LEU A 60 -0.68 5.59 8.11
CA LEU A 60 -0.35 4.79 9.28
C LEU A 60 -1.57 4.17 9.94
N GLU A 61 -2.63 4.96 10.08
CA GLU A 61 -3.89 4.47 10.63
C GLU A 61 -4.52 3.41 9.72
N LYS A 62 -4.52 3.64 8.41
CA LYS A 62 -5.04 2.66 7.43
C LYS A 62 -4.21 1.39 7.37
N LEU A 63 -2.88 1.49 7.45
CA LEU A 63 -1.98 0.33 7.54
C LEU A 63 -2.22 -0.45 8.83
N LYS A 64 -2.42 0.23 9.96
CA LYS A 64 -2.76 -0.43 11.22
C LYS A 64 -4.08 -1.19 11.10
N ASN A 65 -5.14 -0.54 10.61
CA ASN A 65 -6.44 -1.17 10.40
C ASN A 65 -6.36 -2.36 9.44
N PHE A 66 -5.50 -2.27 8.41
CA PHE A 66 -5.24 -3.38 7.50
C PHE A 66 -4.59 -4.56 8.22
N VAL A 67 -3.56 -4.33 9.04
CA VAL A 67 -2.88 -5.39 9.80
C VAL A 67 -3.84 -6.06 10.77
N ASP A 68 -4.60 -5.27 11.54
CA ASP A 68 -5.57 -5.79 12.50
C ASP A 68 -6.64 -6.66 11.80
N LYS A 69 -7.08 -6.25 10.60
CA LYS A 69 -8.01 -7.02 9.75
C LYS A 69 -7.36 -8.29 9.19
N ASP A 70 -6.14 -8.20 8.67
CA ASP A 70 -5.41 -9.33 8.08
C ASP A 70 -5.15 -10.44 9.11
N GLU A 71 -4.83 -10.05 10.34
CA GLU A 71 -4.66 -10.96 11.46
C GLU A 71 -5.98 -11.61 11.87
N SER A 72 -7.09 -10.86 11.92
CA SER A 72 -8.42 -11.41 12.24
C SER A 72 -8.94 -12.45 11.24
N LEU A 73 -8.37 -12.47 10.03
CA LEU A 73 -8.70 -13.42 8.96
C LEU A 73 -7.88 -14.72 9.05
N SER A 74 -6.96 -14.85 10.02
CA SER A 74 -6.17 -16.06 10.16
C SER A 74 -7.07 -17.26 10.47
N PRO A 75 -7.11 -18.29 9.61
CA PRO A 75 -7.80 -19.52 9.95
C PRO A 75 -6.97 -20.26 11.00
N GLU A 76 -7.62 -20.76 12.05
CA GLU A 76 -6.94 -21.44 13.17
C GLU A 76 -6.14 -22.71 12.79
N GLU A 77 -6.22 -23.16 11.53
CA GLU A 77 -5.41 -24.27 11.00
C GLU A 77 -5.12 -24.03 9.51
N SER A 78 -3.98 -23.46 9.15
CA SER A 78 -3.54 -23.45 7.76
C SER A 78 -2.89 -24.79 7.44
N VAL A 79 -3.67 -25.68 6.83
CA VAL A 79 -3.22 -26.93 6.19
C VAL A 79 -2.03 -26.63 5.29
N ASP A 80 -1.02 -27.50 5.31
CA ASP A 80 0.29 -27.48 4.64
C ASP A 80 0.19 -27.46 3.09
N GLY A 81 -0.55 -26.51 2.55
CA GLY A 81 -0.72 -26.23 1.13
C GLY A 81 0.07 -24.99 0.77
N VAL A 82 0.78 -25.06 -0.36
CA VAL A 82 1.55 -23.96 -0.95
C VAL A 82 0.72 -22.67 -0.86
N GLY A 83 1.08 -21.79 0.07
CA GLY A 83 0.37 -20.53 0.27
C GLY A 83 0.33 -19.78 -1.05
N PHE A 84 -0.86 -19.55 -1.59
CA PHE A 84 -1.01 -18.71 -2.77
C PHE A 84 -0.47 -17.33 -2.40
N SER A 85 0.56 -16.89 -3.11
CA SER A 85 1.17 -15.61 -2.83
C SER A 85 0.23 -14.50 -3.28
N LEU A 86 -0.22 -13.68 -2.33
CA LEU A 86 -1.01 -12.46 -2.58
C LEU A 86 -0.23 -11.38 -3.36
N LEU A 87 1.01 -11.68 -3.76
CA LEU A 87 1.78 -10.88 -4.71
C LEU A 87 1.06 -10.74 -6.05
N PHE A 88 0.48 -11.82 -6.59
CA PHE A 88 -0.26 -11.74 -7.85
C PHE A 88 -1.50 -10.83 -7.72
N ASP A 89 -2.19 -10.91 -6.59
CA ASP A 89 -3.37 -10.08 -6.31
C ASP A 89 -2.99 -8.60 -6.18
N SER A 90 -1.92 -8.29 -5.44
CA SER A 90 -1.42 -6.92 -5.31
C SER A 90 -0.96 -6.33 -6.65
N LEU A 91 -0.37 -7.15 -7.51
CA LEU A 91 0.05 -6.74 -8.84
C LEU A 91 -1.16 -6.52 -9.76
N TYR A 92 -2.15 -7.41 -9.70
CA TYR A 92 -3.40 -7.26 -10.45
C TYR A 92 -4.13 -5.97 -10.06
N MET A 93 -4.24 -5.70 -8.75
CA MET A 93 -4.79 -4.44 -8.23
C MET A 93 -4.01 -3.22 -8.72
N ALA A 94 -2.67 -3.26 -8.65
CA ALA A 94 -1.82 -2.19 -9.15
C ALA A 94 -2.05 -1.92 -10.65
N LEU A 95 -2.13 -2.99 -11.44
CA LEU A 95 -2.39 -2.90 -12.87
C LEU A 95 -3.78 -2.30 -13.15
N CYS A 96 -4.82 -2.75 -12.45
CA CYS A 96 -6.16 -2.19 -12.55
C CYS A 96 -6.18 -0.69 -12.22
N CYS A 97 -5.52 -0.26 -11.14
CA CYS A 97 -5.40 1.17 -10.81
C CYS A 97 -4.78 1.99 -11.94
N ILE A 98 -3.66 1.52 -12.49
CA ILE A 98 -2.94 2.23 -13.56
C ILE A 98 -3.80 2.29 -14.84
N LEU A 99 -4.46 1.19 -15.21
CA LEU A 99 -5.28 1.11 -16.42
C LEU A 99 -6.56 1.95 -16.30
N ASN A 100 -7.26 1.89 -15.16
CA ASN A 100 -8.48 2.67 -14.92
C ASN A 100 -8.18 4.17 -14.86
N HIS A 101 -7.05 4.57 -14.25
CA HIS A 101 -6.63 5.97 -14.24
C HIS A 101 -6.31 6.49 -15.65
N LYS A 102 -5.74 5.65 -16.53
CA LYS A 102 -5.53 6.03 -17.94
C LYS A 102 -6.83 6.18 -18.71
N GLN A 103 -7.82 5.29 -18.51
CA GLN A 103 -9.10 5.38 -19.23
C GLN A 103 -9.87 6.68 -18.93
N LEU A 104 -9.86 7.16 -17.68
CA LEU A 104 -10.51 8.43 -17.31
C LEU A 104 -9.84 9.65 -17.99
N ASN A 105 -8.52 9.62 -18.18
CA ASN A 105 -7.82 10.72 -18.86
C ASN A 105 -8.04 10.72 -20.38
N THR A 106 -8.31 9.58 -21.02
CA THR A 106 -8.62 9.53 -22.46
C THR A 106 -10.07 9.89 -22.78
N GLN A 107 -10.99 9.76 -21.83
CA GLN A 107 -12.40 10.15 -21.98
C GLN A 107 -12.63 11.67 -21.85
N ASN A 108 -11.64 12.44 -21.37
CA ASN A 108 -11.68 13.90 -21.27
C ASN A 108 -11.01 14.63 -22.46
N LEU A 109 -10.80 13.92 -23.58
CA LEU A 109 -10.14 14.45 -24.79
C LEU A 109 -11.08 14.55 -26.02
N TRP A 110 -12.40 14.51 -25.81
CA TRP A 110 -13.41 14.79 -26.83
C TRP A 110 -14.51 15.68 -26.27
#